data_AF-A0A3M1QYP7-F1
#
_entry.id   AF-A0A3M1QYP7-F1
#
_cell.length_a   1.000
_cell.length_b   1.000
_cell.length_c   1.000
_cell.angle_alpha   90.00
_cell.angle_beta   90.00
_cell.angle_gamma   90.00
#
_symmetry.space_group_name_H-M   'P 1'
#
loop_
_entity.id
_entity.type
_entity.pdbx_description
1 polymer ?
#
loop_
_entity_poly.entity_id
_entity_poly.type
_entity_poly.pdbx_seq_one_letter_code
_entity_poly.pdbx_strand_id
1 'polypeptide(L)'
;FGPITGFGSIFVNGREIFLTGDTALSDDDGNPLDEADLGLGQVVQVAFTTDPETGRDQAEEVTAVRDLKGPVSAVDTATSTLTVLGQTVAVDPLTVIEDHGGTSLALADLAAGNLVEVSGLMDGQGTLHATRVERRAATTDPATELEVKGTVAGLTATSFTLGDLTVDYSHATVEDDLAEGAFVEAKGVQPDPNHLTATRVELKERNPAAAATAEDQGKEAEVEGFVTAFTAASEFEVNGLPVVTSGATTYENGAASSLGLGVKVEVEGHLDDQGRLAADKVSFRESVRLEADVDAGGVDATAGTVSVFGGLTVVVTAATELRDQRDKVEPFTLASLTDGDRVEVRGLVQEGASGPEILALRLERRQAETRVALRGPVDPGSVDPAGARLTILGVAVDLGGASPPEGLTLQQLLDRAEGATLDVDGDRFDTAASVIVAREVELDD
;
A
#
# COMPACT_ATOMS: atom_id res chain seq x y z
N PHE A 1 8.91 -4.10 10.47
CA PHE A 1 9.16 -3.95 9.02
C PHE A 1 8.12 -3.00 8.47
N GLY A 2 8.53 -1.94 7.78
CA GLY A 2 7.62 -0.95 7.22
C GLY A 2 8.33 0.36 6.83
N PRO A 3 7.59 1.34 6.30
CA PRO A 3 8.16 2.61 5.87
C PRO A 3 8.55 3.52 7.04
N ILE A 4 9.62 4.30 6.88
CA ILE A 4 9.94 5.42 7.77
C ILE A 4 8.92 6.54 7.54
N THR A 5 8.26 6.99 8.61
CA THR A 5 7.21 8.02 8.58
C THR A 5 7.60 9.31 9.29
N GLY A 6 8.75 9.35 9.97
CA GLY A 6 9.20 10.52 10.73
C GLY A 6 10.67 10.43 11.18
N PHE A 7 11.21 11.58 11.61
CA PHE A 7 12.61 11.79 12.05
C PHE A 7 12.73 12.56 13.38
N GLY A 8 13.92 12.51 13.99
CA GLY A 8 14.25 12.90 15.39
C GLY A 8 14.67 11.68 16.23
N SER A 9 14.08 10.57 15.81
CA SER A 9 14.19 9.12 16.02
C SER A 9 13.51 8.57 14.75
N ILE A 10 13.68 7.31 14.36
CA ILE A 10 12.90 6.81 13.21
C ILE A 10 11.51 6.42 13.67
N PHE A 11 10.49 6.79 12.91
CA PHE A 11 9.12 6.32 13.15
C PHE A 11 8.75 5.26 12.14
N VAL A 12 8.47 4.04 12.59
CA VAL A 12 8.10 2.91 11.73
C VAL A 12 6.85 2.27 12.32
N ASN A 13 5.82 2.05 11.50
CA ASN A 13 4.54 1.46 11.93
C ASN A 13 3.90 2.21 13.13
N GLY A 14 4.09 3.54 13.19
CA GLY A 14 3.58 4.36 14.30
C GLY A 14 4.37 4.27 15.62
N ARG A 15 5.43 3.46 15.68
CA ARG A 15 6.35 3.37 16.82
C ARG A 15 7.55 4.29 16.66
N GLU A 16 7.93 4.95 17.75
CA GLU A 16 9.15 5.74 17.84
C GLU A 16 10.33 4.84 18.23
N ILE A 17 11.32 4.70 17.34
CA ILE A 17 12.50 3.88 17.57
C ILE A 17 13.76 4.76 17.61
N PHE A 18 14.45 4.74 18.74
CA PHE A 18 15.63 5.57 18.98
C PHE A 18 16.87 4.98 18.30
N LEU A 19 17.54 5.82 17.51
CA LEU A 19 18.88 5.54 16.98
C LEU A 19 19.93 6.02 17.99
N THR A 20 21.03 5.27 18.10
CA THR A 20 22.18 5.62 18.93
C THR A 20 23.48 5.41 18.16
N GLY A 21 24.61 5.88 18.70
CA GLY A 21 25.92 5.66 18.06
C GLY A 21 26.35 4.18 17.94
N ASP A 22 25.64 3.28 18.61
CA ASP A 22 25.86 1.83 18.55
C ASP A 22 24.89 1.12 17.59
N THR A 23 23.88 1.82 17.04
CA THR A 23 22.92 1.24 16.09
C THR A 23 23.62 0.92 14.77
N ALA A 24 23.53 -0.33 14.32
CA ALA A 24 24.04 -0.74 13.03
C ALA A 24 23.08 -0.30 11.92
N LEU A 25 23.59 0.44 10.92
CA LEU A 25 22.82 0.87 9.75
C LEU A 25 23.42 0.25 8.49
N SER A 26 22.59 -0.39 7.68
CA SER A 26 23.00 -1.04 6.44
C SER A 26 21.93 -0.99 5.36
N ASP A 27 22.31 -1.19 4.10
CA ASP A 27 21.37 -1.62 3.06
C ASP A 27 21.21 -3.15 3.09
N ASP A 28 20.28 -3.64 2.29
CA ASP A 28 19.96 -5.05 2.11
C ASP A 28 21.04 -5.91 1.42
N ASP A 29 22.15 -5.28 1.00
CA ASP A 29 23.38 -5.93 0.58
C ASP A 29 24.44 -6.01 1.70
N GLY A 30 24.11 -5.47 2.88
CA GLY A 30 25.03 -5.36 4.01
C GLY A 30 26.07 -4.25 3.86
N ASN A 31 25.90 -3.33 2.90
CA ASN A 31 26.75 -2.14 2.83
C ASN A 31 26.38 -1.20 3.98
N PRO A 32 27.37 -0.63 4.70
CA PRO A 32 27.09 0.28 5.80
C PRO A 32 26.46 1.57 5.30
N LEU A 33 25.48 2.07 6.05
CA LEU A 33 24.82 3.36 5.86
C LEU A 33 25.14 4.30 7.03
N ASP A 34 24.86 5.59 6.85
CA ASP A 34 24.72 6.55 7.94
C ASP A 34 23.27 7.07 8.08
N GLU A 35 22.99 7.81 9.16
CA GLU A 35 21.63 8.32 9.41
C GLU A 35 21.12 9.26 8.29
N ALA A 36 22.02 9.91 7.54
CA ALA A 36 21.64 10.81 6.45
C ALA A 36 21.27 10.05 5.17
N ASP A 37 21.60 8.76 5.08
CA ASP A 37 21.14 7.87 4.00
C ASP A 37 19.70 7.39 4.21
N LEU A 38 19.13 7.58 5.42
CA LEU A 38 17.74 7.25 5.71
C LEU A 38 16.80 8.38 5.25
N GLY A 39 15.72 8.02 4.56
CA GLY A 39 14.72 8.95 4.04
C GLY A 39 13.28 8.61 4.46
N LEU A 40 12.39 9.62 4.44
CA LEU A 40 10.95 9.40 4.63
C LEU A 40 10.41 8.52 3.49
N GLY A 41 9.55 7.56 3.83
CA GLY A 41 9.00 6.59 2.90
C GLY A 41 9.97 5.47 2.52
N GLN A 42 11.22 5.47 2.98
CA GLN A 42 12.11 4.32 2.77
C GLN A 42 11.62 3.15 3.62
N VAL A 43 11.53 1.96 3.03
CA VAL A 43 11.14 0.74 3.75
C VAL A 43 12.34 0.22 4.51
N VAL A 44 12.14 -0.09 5.79
CA VAL A 44 13.19 -0.60 6.66
C VAL A 44 12.75 -1.84 7.41
N GLN A 45 13.72 -2.71 7.67
CA GLN A 45 13.67 -3.67 8.76
C GLN A 45 14.39 -3.08 9.96
N VAL A 46 13.79 -3.21 11.14
CA VAL A 46 14.39 -2.73 12.39
C VAL A 46 14.39 -3.87 13.40
N ALA A 47 15.58 -4.24 13.86
CA ALA A 47 15.74 -5.02 15.09
C ALA A 47 15.90 -4.03 16.24
N PHE A 48 15.07 -4.17 17.28
CA PHE A 48 15.06 -3.25 18.41
C PHE A 48 14.92 -4.01 19.73
N THR A 49 15.28 -3.32 20.81
CA THR A 49 14.97 -3.75 22.17
C THR A 49 14.14 -2.68 22.87
N THR A 50 13.17 -3.13 23.68
CA THR A 50 12.38 -2.23 24.52
C THR A 50 13.02 -2.14 25.90
N ASP A 51 13.38 -0.93 26.32
CA ASP A 51 13.83 -0.66 27.68
C ASP A 51 12.69 -0.95 28.68
N PRO A 52 12.83 -1.91 29.60
CA PRO A 52 11.76 -2.28 30.52
C PRO A 52 11.46 -1.21 31.59
N GLU A 53 12.37 -0.25 31.82
CA GLU A 53 12.16 0.85 32.76
C GLU A 53 11.44 2.03 32.12
N THR A 54 11.79 2.35 30.86
CA THR A 54 11.26 3.52 30.16
C THR A 54 10.20 3.22 29.11
N GLY A 55 10.07 1.96 28.69
CA GLY A 55 9.19 1.52 27.61
C GLY A 55 9.60 2.04 26.23
N ARG A 56 10.85 2.49 26.07
CA ARG A 56 11.35 3.05 24.81
C ARG A 56 12.01 1.97 23.97
N ASP A 57 11.70 1.99 22.68
CA ASP A 57 12.31 1.09 21.70
C ASP A 57 13.62 1.68 21.20
N GLN A 58 14.72 0.93 21.32
CA GLN A 58 16.04 1.30 20.84
C GLN A 58 16.46 0.37 19.71
N ALA A 59 16.83 0.93 18.56
CA ALA A 59 17.31 0.15 17.42
C ALA A 59 18.69 -0.45 17.69
N GLU A 60 18.81 -1.76 17.48
CA GLU A 60 20.08 -2.49 17.41
C GLU A 60 20.61 -2.48 15.98
N GLU A 61 19.72 -2.75 15.01
CA GLU A 61 20.02 -2.77 13.58
C GLU A 61 18.85 -2.18 12.79
N VAL A 62 19.18 -1.36 11.80
CA VAL A 62 18.24 -0.85 10.78
C VAL A 62 18.81 -1.20 9.41
N THR A 63 18.06 -2.02 8.68
CA THR A 63 18.38 -2.38 7.30
C THR A 63 17.42 -1.69 6.35
N ALA A 64 17.95 -0.84 5.48
CA ALA A 64 17.19 -0.22 4.40
C ALA A 64 16.93 -1.21 3.28
N VAL A 65 15.67 -1.32 2.86
CA VAL A 65 15.23 -2.20 1.79
C VAL A 65 15.07 -1.39 0.50
N ARG A 66 15.78 -1.82 -0.54
CA ARG A 66 15.62 -1.32 -1.91
C ARG A 66 14.88 -2.37 -2.71
N ASP A 67 13.73 -2.01 -3.26
CA ASP A 67 12.93 -2.97 -4.03
C ASP A 67 13.29 -2.94 -5.52
N LEU A 68 13.66 -1.74 -6.01
CA LEU A 68 13.84 -1.50 -7.42
C LEU A 68 14.76 -0.31 -7.70
N LYS A 69 15.74 -0.49 -8.58
CA LYS A 69 16.62 0.58 -9.08
C LYS A 69 16.80 0.45 -10.58
N GLY A 70 16.24 1.38 -11.33
CA GLY A 70 16.16 1.25 -12.78
C GLY A 70 15.76 2.52 -13.51
N PRO A 71 15.92 2.56 -14.85
CA PRO A 71 15.34 3.61 -15.66
C PRO A 71 13.82 3.49 -15.69
N VAL A 72 13.15 4.64 -15.59
CA VAL A 72 11.73 4.77 -15.92
C VAL A 72 11.54 4.51 -17.41
N SER A 73 10.56 3.69 -17.77
CA SER A 73 10.20 3.39 -19.16
C SER A 73 8.87 4.04 -19.55
N ALA A 74 7.94 4.18 -18.62
CA ALA A 74 6.67 4.87 -18.79
C ALA A 74 6.25 5.58 -17.49
N VAL A 75 5.49 6.66 -17.63
CA VAL A 75 4.82 7.38 -16.54
C VAL A 75 3.38 7.61 -16.98
N ASP A 76 2.42 7.20 -16.17
CA ASP A 76 1.00 7.41 -16.39
C ASP A 76 0.41 8.18 -15.20
N THR A 77 0.18 9.47 -15.41
CA THR A 77 -0.41 10.35 -14.39
C THR A 77 -1.91 10.17 -14.23
N ALA A 78 -2.58 9.47 -15.15
CA ALA A 78 -4.02 9.18 -15.02
C ALA A 78 -4.24 8.06 -14.02
N THR A 79 -3.45 6.98 -14.14
CA THR A 79 -3.51 5.82 -13.23
C THR A 79 -2.57 5.95 -12.03
N SER A 80 -1.82 7.05 -11.92
CA SER A 80 -0.79 7.26 -10.87
C SER A 80 0.24 6.14 -10.81
N THR A 81 0.72 5.69 -11.97
CA THR A 81 1.73 4.63 -12.08
C THR A 81 2.96 5.06 -12.86
N LEU A 82 4.07 4.35 -12.66
CA LEU A 82 5.24 4.37 -13.52
C LEU A 82 5.76 2.95 -13.73
N THR A 83 6.46 2.72 -14.85
CA THR A 83 7.05 1.41 -15.16
C THR A 83 8.56 1.50 -15.10
N VAL A 84 9.22 0.68 -14.29
CA VAL A 84 10.67 0.65 -14.10
C VAL A 84 11.15 -0.79 -14.19
N LEU A 85 12.07 -1.09 -15.11
CA LEU A 85 12.54 -2.47 -15.38
C LEU A 85 11.38 -3.48 -15.52
N GLY A 86 10.34 -3.14 -16.30
CA GLY A 86 9.18 -4.02 -16.51
C GLY A 86 8.29 -4.24 -15.29
N GLN A 87 8.55 -3.57 -14.16
CA GLN A 87 7.67 -3.58 -12.99
C GLN A 87 6.72 -2.39 -13.01
N THR A 88 5.46 -2.63 -12.69
CA THR A 88 4.48 -1.57 -12.42
C THR A 88 4.70 -1.07 -11.00
N VAL A 89 4.90 0.24 -10.88
CA VAL A 89 5.05 0.95 -9.61
C VAL A 89 3.83 1.86 -9.45
N ALA A 90 3.01 1.60 -8.43
CA ALA A 90 1.91 2.47 -8.05
C ALA A 90 2.43 3.56 -7.10
N VAL A 91 1.98 4.80 -7.29
CA VAL A 91 2.23 5.91 -6.37
C VAL A 91 0.92 6.48 -5.88
N ASP A 92 0.90 6.90 -4.62
CA ASP A 92 -0.24 7.56 -4.02
C ASP A 92 0.16 8.95 -3.47
N PRO A 93 -0.79 9.74 -2.95
CA PRO A 93 -0.48 11.05 -2.39
C PRO A 93 0.40 11.07 -1.13
N LEU A 94 0.68 9.90 -0.53
CA LEU A 94 1.61 9.71 0.59
C LEU A 94 3.00 9.25 0.13
N THR A 95 3.15 8.75 -1.11
CA THR A 95 4.45 8.44 -1.69
C THR A 95 5.35 9.67 -1.70
N VAL A 96 6.52 9.55 -1.10
CA VAL A 96 7.56 10.58 -1.14
C VAL A 96 8.24 10.53 -2.50
N ILE A 97 8.04 11.54 -3.35
CA ILE A 97 8.73 11.65 -4.64
C ILE A 97 9.70 12.82 -4.57
N GLU A 98 10.98 12.56 -4.81
CA GLU A 98 12.04 13.56 -4.72
C GLU A 98 13.21 13.27 -5.67
N ASP A 99 14.02 14.29 -5.93
CA ASP A 99 15.34 14.13 -6.54
C ASP A 99 16.37 13.77 -5.47
N HIS A 100 17.52 13.21 -5.86
CA HIS A 100 18.61 12.81 -4.94
C HIS A 100 19.11 13.94 -4.01
N GLY A 101 18.84 15.20 -4.35
CA GLY A 101 19.11 16.35 -3.49
C GLY A 101 18.02 16.68 -2.45
N GLY A 102 17.01 15.82 -2.26
CA GLY A 102 15.86 16.03 -1.37
C GLY A 102 14.85 17.07 -1.88
N THR A 103 14.90 17.40 -3.18
CA THR A 103 13.92 18.31 -3.77
C THR A 103 12.66 17.54 -4.11
N SER A 104 11.54 17.85 -3.46
CA SER A 104 10.24 17.24 -3.75
C SER A 104 9.85 17.43 -5.23
N LEU A 105 9.34 16.36 -5.81
CA LEU A 105 8.85 16.24 -7.17
C LEU A 105 7.39 15.76 -7.14
N ALA A 106 6.66 15.98 -8.23
CA ALA A 106 5.43 15.26 -8.52
C ALA A 106 5.70 14.09 -9.48
N LEU A 107 4.77 13.13 -9.60
CA LEU A 107 4.86 12.06 -10.59
C LEU A 107 5.07 12.61 -12.01
N ALA A 108 4.40 13.72 -12.34
CA ALA A 108 4.52 14.39 -13.65
C ALA A 108 5.91 14.99 -13.93
N ASP A 109 6.78 15.10 -12.92
CA ASP A 109 8.17 15.57 -13.09
C ASP A 109 9.14 14.42 -13.42
N LEU A 110 8.68 13.17 -13.35
CA LEU A 110 9.41 11.98 -13.80
C LEU A 110 9.18 11.76 -15.30
N ALA A 111 10.20 11.23 -15.97
CA ALA A 111 10.14 10.93 -17.39
C ALA A 111 10.92 9.66 -17.73
N ALA A 112 10.58 9.06 -18.87
CA ALA A 112 11.32 7.93 -19.41
C ALA A 112 12.82 8.23 -19.51
N GLY A 113 13.66 7.29 -19.07
CA GLY A 113 15.11 7.39 -18.99
C GLY A 113 15.66 7.94 -17.66
N ASN A 114 14.83 8.54 -16.80
CA ASN A 114 15.24 8.90 -15.44
C ASN A 114 15.66 7.64 -14.67
N LEU A 115 16.81 7.67 -14.01
CA LEU A 115 17.21 6.64 -13.07
C LEU A 115 16.49 6.90 -11.75
N VAL A 116 15.69 5.94 -11.30
CA VAL A 116 15.00 6.01 -10.02
C VAL A 116 15.41 4.85 -9.12
N GLU A 117 15.38 5.10 -7.83
CA GLU A 117 15.37 4.09 -6.78
C GLU A 117 14.00 4.16 -6.08
N VAL A 118 13.37 2.99 -5.91
CA VAL A 118 12.04 2.88 -5.36
C VAL A 118 12.10 1.98 -4.13
N SER A 119 11.58 2.50 -3.02
CA SER A 119 11.20 1.70 -1.86
C SER A 119 9.68 1.59 -1.85
N GLY A 120 9.17 0.39 -1.57
CA GLY A 120 7.75 0.14 -1.55
C GLY A 120 7.38 -1.20 -0.94
N LEU A 121 6.10 -1.52 -1.05
CA LEU A 121 5.55 -2.78 -0.56
C LEU A 121 4.95 -3.49 -1.76
N MET A 122 5.48 -4.66 -2.10
CA MET A 122 4.96 -5.44 -3.22
C MET A 122 3.67 -6.15 -2.82
N ASP A 123 2.65 -6.05 -3.65
CA ASP A 123 1.39 -6.76 -3.44
C ASP A 123 1.44 -8.23 -3.91
N GLY A 124 0.31 -8.93 -3.75
CA GLY A 124 0.15 -10.31 -4.21
C GLY A 124 0.00 -10.46 -5.73
N GLN A 125 -0.16 -9.36 -6.49
CA GLN A 125 -0.32 -9.35 -7.95
C GLN A 125 0.98 -8.96 -8.69
N GLY A 126 1.99 -8.48 -7.97
CA GLY A 126 3.28 -8.04 -8.53
C GLY A 126 3.41 -6.54 -8.73
N THR A 127 2.44 -5.73 -8.30
CA THR A 127 2.57 -4.27 -8.28
C THR A 127 3.40 -3.84 -7.08
N LEU A 128 4.37 -2.94 -7.31
CA LEU A 128 5.15 -2.32 -6.24
C LEU A 128 4.48 -1.02 -5.81
N HIS A 129 3.87 -1.00 -4.63
CA HIS A 129 3.29 0.21 -4.06
C HIS A 129 4.38 1.06 -3.43
N ALA A 130 4.80 2.12 -4.12
CA ALA A 130 5.92 2.93 -3.68
C ALA A 130 5.55 3.77 -2.46
N THR A 131 6.36 3.66 -1.42
CA THR A 131 6.35 4.60 -0.29
C THR A 131 7.36 5.73 -0.52
N ARG A 132 8.39 5.48 -1.36
CA ARG A 132 9.35 6.49 -1.80
C ARG A 132 9.83 6.21 -3.23
N VAL A 133 9.91 7.26 -4.04
CA VAL A 133 10.56 7.28 -5.37
C VAL A 133 11.61 8.38 -5.38
N GLU A 134 12.88 7.99 -5.42
CA GLU A 134 14.00 8.90 -5.51
C GLU A 134 14.56 8.91 -6.94
N ARG A 135 14.51 10.06 -7.61
CA ARG A 135 15.21 10.26 -8.88
C ARG A 135 16.70 10.45 -8.59
N ARG A 136 17.49 9.43 -8.93
CA ARG A 136 18.97 9.43 -8.80
C ARG A 136 19.66 10.21 -9.91
N ALA A 137 19.09 10.17 -11.12
CA ALA A 137 19.60 10.92 -12.26
C ALA A 137 18.52 11.20 -13.30
N ALA A 138 18.61 12.33 -14.01
CA ALA A 138 17.72 12.65 -15.12
C ALA A 138 17.91 11.74 -16.33
N THR A 139 19.08 11.10 -16.46
CA THR A 139 19.36 10.12 -17.52
C THR A 139 20.19 9.00 -16.94
N THR A 140 19.78 7.76 -17.21
CA THR A 140 20.51 6.55 -16.81
C THR A 140 21.68 6.31 -17.76
N ASP A 141 22.89 6.13 -17.20
CA ASP A 141 24.05 5.67 -17.97
C ASP A 141 23.85 4.18 -18.32
N PRO A 142 24.03 3.74 -19.58
CA PRO A 142 23.89 2.33 -19.96
C PRO A 142 24.78 1.34 -19.19
N ALA A 143 25.86 1.83 -18.58
CA ALA A 143 26.76 1.03 -17.74
C ALA A 143 26.35 1.02 -16.24
N THR A 144 25.27 1.70 -15.87
CA THR A 144 24.75 1.69 -14.50
C THR A 144 24.32 0.26 -14.13
N GLU A 145 24.79 -0.24 -13.00
CA GLU A 145 24.24 -1.46 -12.42
C GLU A 145 22.87 -1.17 -11.83
N LEU A 146 21.90 -1.93 -12.33
CA LEU A 146 20.49 -1.86 -12.02
C LEU A 146 20.12 -3.05 -11.14
N GLU A 147 19.02 -2.93 -10.41
CA GLU A 147 18.57 -3.92 -9.44
C GLU A 147 17.05 -4.05 -9.50
N VAL A 148 16.56 -5.28 -9.45
CA VAL A 148 15.13 -5.59 -9.40
C VAL A 148 14.92 -6.85 -8.58
N LYS A 149 13.92 -6.81 -7.70
CA LYS A 149 13.45 -7.97 -6.95
C LYS A 149 12.12 -8.46 -7.48
N GLY A 150 11.89 -9.77 -7.43
CA GLY A 150 10.63 -10.35 -7.86
C GLY A 150 10.60 -11.87 -7.78
N THR A 151 9.45 -12.44 -8.12
CA THR A 151 9.28 -13.90 -8.20
C THR A 151 9.66 -14.42 -9.58
N VAL A 152 10.54 -15.42 -9.61
CA VAL A 152 10.98 -16.14 -10.81
C VAL A 152 9.79 -16.81 -11.48
N ALA A 153 9.55 -16.46 -12.74
CA ALA A 153 8.63 -17.14 -13.62
C ALA A 153 9.31 -17.59 -14.92
N GLY A 154 8.83 -18.68 -15.53
CA GLY A 154 9.31 -19.15 -16.82
C GLY A 154 10.79 -19.55 -16.83
N LEU A 155 11.28 -20.14 -15.74
CA LEU A 155 12.68 -20.50 -15.57
C LEU A 155 13.18 -21.47 -16.66
N THR A 156 14.26 -21.07 -17.32
CA THR A 156 15.05 -21.89 -18.24
C THR A 156 16.49 -22.02 -17.75
N ALA A 157 17.34 -22.71 -18.50
CA ALA A 157 18.76 -22.85 -18.17
C ALA A 157 19.58 -21.54 -18.25
N THR A 158 19.03 -20.48 -18.85
CA THR A 158 19.75 -19.22 -19.09
C THR A 158 18.92 -17.97 -18.85
N SER A 159 17.61 -18.10 -18.65
CA SER A 159 16.73 -16.96 -18.43
C SER A 159 15.54 -17.28 -17.56
N PHE A 160 14.93 -16.25 -16.99
CA PHE A 160 13.61 -16.26 -16.37
C PHE A 160 12.96 -14.88 -16.55
N THR A 161 11.75 -14.69 -16.08
CA THR A 161 11.08 -13.39 -16.03
C THR A 161 10.79 -12.96 -14.61
N LEU A 162 10.87 -11.64 -14.37
CA LEU A 162 10.36 -10.96 -13.17
C LEU A 162 9.31 -9.96 -13.66
N GLY A 163 8.03 -10.21 -13.42
CA GLY A 163 6.97 -9.46 -14.10
C GLY A 163 7.15 -9.54 -15.63
N ASP A 164 7.17 -8.38 -16.30
CA ASP A 164 7.37 -8.29 -17.75
C ASP A 164 8.85 -8.27 -18.17
N LEU A 165 9.79 -8.23 -17.22
CA LEU A 165 11.23 -8.16 -17.51
C LEU A 165 11.80 -9.55 -17.78
N THR A 166 12.44 -9.73 -18.93
CA THR A 166 13.26 -10.92 -19.18
C THR A 166 14.64 -10.74 -18.58
N VAL A 167 15.06 -11.65 -17.71
CA VAL A 167 16.40 -11.69 -17.12
C VAL A 167 17.21 -12.77 -17.82
N ASP A 168 18.27 -12.38 -18.54
CA ASP A 168 19.31 -13.30 -19.02
C ASP A 168 20.39 -13.43 -17.95
N TYR A 169 20.49 -14.62 -17.36
CA TYR A 169 21.47 -14.94 -16.33
C TYR A 169 22.55 -15.92 -16.82
N SER A 170 22.66 -16.15 -18.13
CA SER A 170 23.61 -17.10 -18.74
C SER A 170 25.09 -16.87 -18.35
N HIS A 171 25.43 -15.67 -17.93
CA HIS A 171 26.76 -15.27 -17.49
C HIS A 171 26.80 -14.70 -16.06
N ALA A 172 25.69 -14.79 -15.32
CA ALA A 172 25.58 -14.29 -13.97
C ALA A 172 26.29 -15.21 -12.96
N THR A 173 26.73 -14.61 -11.86
CA THR A 173 27.00 -15.39 -10.63
C THR A 173 25.67 -15.64 -9.94
N VAL A 174 25.31 -16.91 -9.73
CA VAL A 174 24.09 -17.31 -9.04
C VAL A 174 24.48 -17.91 -7.70
N GLU A 175 23.97 -17.36 -6.60
CA GLU A 175 24.43 -17.75 -5.25
C GLU A 175 23.81 -19.05 -4.73
N ASP A 176 22.67 -19.47 -5.29
CA ASP A 176 21.97 -20.71 -4.93
C ASP A 176 21.21 -21.31 -6.14
N ASP A 177 20.64 -22.51 -5.97
CA ASP A 177 19.83 -23.14 -7.01
C ASP A 177 18.51 -22.36 -7.24
N LEU A 178 18.34 -21.82 -8.45
CA LEU A 178 17.09 -21.16 -8.84
C LEU A 178 15.96 -22.17 -9.06
N ALA A 179 14.77 -21.81 -8.60
CA ALA A 179 13.54 -22.56 -8.81
C ALA A 179 12.41 -21.66 -9.31
N GLU A 180 11.45 -22.25 -10.04
CA GLU A 180 10.21 -21.57 -10.38
C GLU A 180 9.48 -21.14 -9.09
N GLY A 181 9.03 -19.89 -9.03
CA GLY A 181 8.37 -19.33 -7.85
C GLY A 181 9.31 -18.79 -6.77
N ALA A 182 10.64 -18.97 -6.90
CA ALA A 182 11.60 -18.39 -5.97
C ALA A 182 11.58 -16.85 -6.02
N PHE A 183 11.73 -16.19 -4.87
CA PHE A 183 11.92 -14.73 -4.83
C PHE A 183 13.41 -14.41 -4.92
N VAL A 184 13.79 -13.56 -5.88
CA VAL A 184 15.19 -13.27 -6.18
C VAL A 184 15.42 -11.79 -6.35
N GLU A 185 16.67 -11.40 -6.15
CA GLU A 185 17.22 -10.13 -6.61
C GLU A 185 18.11 -10.38 -7.82
N ALA A 186 17.87 -9.66 -8.91
CA ALA A 186 18.70 -9.68 -10.09
C ALA A 186 19.39 -8.33 -10.27
N LYS A 187 20.73 -8.37 -10.41
CA LYS A 187 21.57 -7.19 -10.68
C LYS A 187 22.23 -7.32 -12.03
N GLY A 188 22.34 -6.21 -12.76
CA GLY A 188 22.97 -6.20 -14.07
C GLY A 188 22.79 -4.91 -14.84
N VAL A 189 22.89 -5.01 -16.17
CA VAL A 189 22.72 -3.88 -17.09
C VAL A 189 21.56 -4.14 -18.05
N GLN A 190 20.88 -3.08 -18.46
CA GLN A 190 19.72 -3.15 -19.33
C GLN A 190 20.08 -2.75 -20.77
N PRO A 191 20.28 -3.71 -21.70
CA PRO A 191 20.53 -3.39 -23.12
C PRO A 191 19.30 -2.81 -23.83
N ASP A 192 18.09 -3.16 -23.40
CA ASP A 192 16.82 -2.66 -23.92
C ASP A 192 15.70 -2.68 -22.84
N PRO A 193 14.59 -1.93 -23.00
CA PRO A 193 13.62 -1.69 -21.91
C PRO A 193 13.03 -2.93 -21.22
N ASN A 194 13.04 -4.11 -21.86
CA ASN A 194 12.41 -5.31 -21.31
C ASN A 194 13.41 -6.47 -21.10
N HIS A 195 14.71 -6.18 -21.16
CA HIS A 195 15.75 -7.19 -20.99
C HIS A 195 16.82 -6.74 -20.00
N LEU A 196 17.10 -7.54 -18.98
CA LEU A 196 18.23 -7.36 -18.06
C LEU A 196 19.27 -8.44 -18.34
N THR A 197 20.48 -8.04 -18.70
CA THR A 197 21.64 -8.95 -18.70
C THR A 197 22.22 -8.96 -17.28
N ALA A 198 21.90 -10.02 -16.54
CA ALA A 198 22.29 -10.14 -15.15
C ALA A 198 23.78 -10.47 -14.99
N THR A 199 24.44 -9.77 -14.08
CA THR A 199 25.78 -10.07 -13.58
C THR A 199 25.70 -10.93 -12.33
N ARG A 200 24.59 -10.85 -11.58
CA ARG A 200 24.37 -11.55 -10.32
C ARG A 200 22.89 -11.82 -10.08
N VAL A 201 22.58 -13.00 -9.56
CA VAL A 201 21.23 -13.37 -9.11
C VAL A 201 21.34 -14.00 -7.72
N GLU A 202 20.64 -13.42 -6.75
CA GLU A 202 20.62 -13.87 -5.36
C GLU A 202 19.21 -14.33 -4.98
N LEU A 203 19.12 -15.43 -4.22
CA LEU A 203 17.88 -15.79 -3.56
C LEU A 203 17.67 -14.84 -2.37
N LYS A 204 16.49 -14.24 -2.26
CA LYS A 204 16.13 -13.36 -1.15
C LYS A 204 14.82 -13.83 -0.54
N GLU A 205 14.61 -13.46 0.72
CA GLU A 205 13.29 -13.53 1.33
C GLU A 205 12.54 -12.24 1.08
N ARG A 206 11.22 -12.31 0.80
CA ARG A 206 10.37 -11.12 0.64
C ARG A 206 10.31 -10.29 1.93
N ASN A 207 10.28 -10.99 3.06
CA ASN A 207 10.41 -10.40 4.38
C ASN A 207 11.51 -11.16 5.13
N PRO A 208 12.58 -10.49 5.59
CA PRO A 208 13.65 -11.18 6.30
C PRO A 208 13.19 -11.81 7.64
N ALA A 209 12.09 -11.34 8.23
CA ALA A 209 11.47 -12.00 9.38
C ALA A 209 10.94 -13.42 9.02
N ALA A 210 10.73 -13.73 7.74
CA ALA A 210 10.40 -15.09 7.29
C ALA A 210 11.59 -16.07 7.44
N ALA A 211 12.81 -15.56 7.62
CA ALA A 211 13.98 -16.37 7.97
C ALA A 211 14.11 -16.61 9.49
N ALA A 212 13.10 -16.27 10.29
CA ALA A 212 13.09 -16.48 11.73
C ALA A 212 13.34 -17.94 12.10
N THR A 213 14.11 -18.14 13.16
CA THR A 213 14.51 -19.46 13.67
C THR A 213 13.78 -19.79 14.97
N ALA A 214 13.99 -21.01 15.50
CA ALA A 214 13.47 -21.38 16.81
C ALA A 214 13.97 -20.48 17.96
N GLU A 215 15.07 -19.73 17.76
CA GLU A 215 15.59 -18.76 18.74
C GLU A 215 14.78 -17.45 18.75
N ASP A 216 13.99 -17.21 17.71
CA ASP A 216 13.12 -16.04 17.57
C ASP A 216 11.70 -16.28 18.11
N GLN A 217 11.40 -17.51 18.55
CA GLN A 217 10.11 -17.87 19.12
C GLN A 217 9.75 -16.93 20.29
N GLY A 218 8.56 -16.34 20.21
CA GLY A 218 8.00 -15.46 21.22
C GLY A 218 8.54 -14.03 21.18
N LYS A 219 9.45 -13.69 20.25
CA LYS A 219 9.81 -12.29 20.00
C LYS A 219 8.64 -11.55 19.37
N GLU A 220 8.43 -10.33 19.83
CA GLU A 220 7.49 -9.39 19.22
C GLU A 220 7.93 -9.05 17.80
N ALA A 221 6.98 -8.99 16.89
CA ALA A 221 7.21 -8.63 15.51
C ALA A 221 6.03 -7.84 14.96
N GLU A 222 6.35 -6.88 14.11
CA GLU A 222 5.38 -6.02 13.46
C GLU A 222 5.74 -5.86 11.98
N VAL A 223 4.74 -6.05 11.11
CA VAL A 223 4.89 -5.95 9.66
C VAL A 223 3.78 -5.10 9.07
N GLU A 224 4.13 -4.04 8.35
CA GLU A 224 3.23 -3.33 7.44
C GLU A 224 3.46 -3.85 6.02
N GLY A 225 2.38 -4.18 5.30
CA GLY A 225 2.46 -4.73 3.96
C GLY A 225 1.11 -5.06 3.35
N PHE A 226 1.14 -5.53 2.11
CA PHE A 226 -0.04 -6.09 1.44
C PHE A 226 -0.14 -7.59 1.74
N VAL A 227 -1.35 -8.11 1.78
CA VAL A 227 -1.58 -9.56 1.85
C VAL A 227 -1.15 -10.19 0.52
N THR A 228 -0.06 -10.96 0.53
CA THR A 228 0.57 -11.55 -0.66
C THR A 228 0.06 -12.96 -0.98
N ALA A 229 -0.50 -13.65 0.02
CA ALA A 229 -1.18 -14.92 -0.14
C ALA A 229 -2.33 -15.00 0.86
N PHE A 230 -3.49 -15.53 0.44
CA PHE A 230 -4.67 -15.60 1.30
C PHE A 230 -5.34 -16.97 1.19
N THR A 231 -5.28 -17.75 2.27
CA THR A 231 -6.01 -19.02 2.38
C THR A 231 -7.31 -18.82 3.15
N ALA A 232 -7.25 -18.07 4.25
CA ALA A 232 -8.40 -17.66 5.06
C ALA A 232 -8.01 -16.46 5.94
N ALA A 233 -8.98 -15.82 6.58
CA ALA A 233 -8.70 -14.78 7.59
C ALA A 233 -7.85 -15.28 8.78
N SER A 234 -7.78 -16.60 8.98
CA SER A 234 -6.92 -17.27 9.97
C SER A 234 -5.53 -17.63 9.47
N GLU A 235 -5.27 -17.56 8.17
CA GLU A 235 -4.02 -18.01 7.54
C GLU A 235 -3.79 -17.28 6.21
N PHE A 236 -2.85 -16.34 6.23
CA PHE A 236 -2.46 -15.50 5.10
C PHE A 236 -0.99 -15.09 5.22
N GLU A 237 -0.43 -14.43 4.21
CA GLU A 237 0.94 -13.90 4.23
C GLU A 237 0.91 -12.39 4.01
N VAL A 238 1.78 -11.65 4.71
CA VAL A 238 1.98 -10.21 4.52
C VAL A 238 3.44 -9.96 4.16
N ASN A 239 3.68 -9.41 2.98
CA ASN A 239 5.03 -9.27 2.42
C ASN A 239 5.84 -10.61 2.46
N GLY A 240 5.17 -11.76 2.25
CA GLY A 240 5.80 -13.08 2.35
C GLY A 240 6.09 -13.59 3.78
N LEU A 241 5.73 -12.86 4.84
CA LEU A 241 5.72 -13.38 6.20
C LEU A 241 4.39 -14.10 6.46
N PRO A 242 4.38 -15.41 6.78
CA PRO A 242 3.15 -16.10 7.13
C PRO A 242 2.56 -15.56 8.44
N VAL A 243 1.26 -15.30 8.43
CA VAL A 243 0.48 -14.76 9.54
C VAL A 243 -0.62 -15.76 9.91
N VAL A 244 -0.77 -16.01 11.20
CA VAL A 244 -1.88 -16.79 11.76
C VAL A 244 -2.67 -15.95 12.75
N THR A 245 -4.00 -15.94 12.62
CA THR A 245 -4.90 -15.25 13.56
C THR A 245 -5.69 -16.26 14.39
N SER A 246 -6.22 -15.80 15.52
CA SER A 246 -7.03 -16.61 16.43
C SER A 246 -8.28 -15.83 16.88
N GLY A 247 -9.15 -16.47 17.66
CA GLY A 247 -10.29 -15.76 18.28
C GLY A 247 -9.90 -14.68 19.29
N ALA A 248 -8.61 -14.56 19.63
CA ALA A 248 -8.07 -13.50 20.48
C ALA A 248 -7.49 -12.32 19.68
N THR A 249 -7.27 -12.47 18.36
CA THR A 249 -6.72 -11.41 17.51
C THR A 249 -7.70 -10.25 17.44
N THR A 250 -7.22 -9.04 17.74
CA THR A 250 -8.02 -7.83 17.62
C THR A 250 -7.86 -7.23 16.22
N TYR A 251 -8.95 -6.76 15.64
CA TYR A 251 -8.92 -6.05 14.37
C TYR A 251 -9.14 -4.56 14.61
N GLU A 252 -8.30 -3.72 14.03
CA GLU A 252 -8.46 -2.28 14.00
C GLU A 252 -8.67 -1.83 12.57
N ASN A 253 -9.50 -0.82 12.38
CA ASN A 253 -9.79 -0.25 11.07
C ASN A 253 -10.42 -1.24 10.05
N GLY A 254 -11.01 -2.32 10.52
CA GLY A 254 -11.69 -3.33 9.71
C GLY A 254 -12.01 -4.57 10.53
N ALA A 255 -12.39 -5.67 9.88
CA ALA A 255 -12.74 -6.92 10.54
C ALA A 255 -12.03 -8.11 9.87
N ALA A 256 -12.06 -9.29 10.51
CA ALA A 256 -11.50 -10.51 9.94
C ALA A 256 -12.00 -10.80 8.51
N SER A 257 -13.28 -10.50 8.24
CA SER A 257 -13.86 -10.66 6.90
C SER A 257 -13.24 -9.72 5.88
N SER A 258 -12.75 -8.55 6.28
CA SER A 258 -12.11 -7.57 5.39
C SER A 258 -10.72 -8.01 4.91
N LEU A 259 -10.15 -9.10 5.45
CA LEU A 259 -8.91 -9.67 4.92
C LEU A 259 -9.17 -10.34 3.57
N GLY A 260 -8.30 -10.06 2.62
CA GLY A 260 -8.27 -10.65 1.30
C GLY A 260 -6.90 -10.46 0.66
N LEU A 261 -6.68 -11.10 -0.48
CA LEU A 261 -5.45 -10.90 -1.26
C LEU A 261 -5.36 -9.43 -1.69
N GLY A 262 -4.18 -8.81 -1.55
CA GLY A 262 -3.98 -7.41 -1.93
C GLY A 262 -4.47 -6.38 -0.89
N VAL A 263 -5.03 -6.80 0.24
CA VAL A 263 -5.43 -5.85 1.29
C VAL A 263 -4.19 -5.34 2.03
N LYS A 264 -4.07 -4.02 2.18
CA LYS A 264 -2.97 -3.43 2.96
C LYS A 264 -3.25 -3.46 4.45
N VAL A 265 -2.37 -4.11 5.21
CA VAL A 265 -2.48 -4.30 6.66
C VAL A 265 -1.17 -4.02 7.37
N GLU A 266 -1.28 -3.72 8.65
CA GLU A 266 -0.22 -3.88 9.62
C GLU A 266 -0.61 -5.00 10.57
N VAL A 267 0.32 -5.92 10.81
CA VAL A 267 0.12 -7.04 11.73
C VAL A 267 1.15 -6.95 12.83
N GLU A 268 0.67 -6.95 14.06
CA GLU A 268 1.45 -6.97 15.29
C GLU A 268 1.21 -8.29 16.02
N GLY A 269 2.27 -8.91 16.52
CA GLY A 269 2.16 -10.15 17.26
C GLY A 269 3.51 -10.72 17.67
N HIS A 270 3.59 -12.04 17.77
CA HIS A 270 4.81 -12.75 18.12
C HIS A 270 5.10 -13.90 17.16
N LEU A 271 6.39 -14.17 16.94
CA LEU A 271 6.80 -15.30 16.11
C LEU A 271 6.55 -16.63 16.82
N ASP A 272 5.92 -17.59 16.13
CA ASP A 272 5.72 -18.96 16.63
C ASP A 272 6.94 -19.85 16.38
N ASP A 273 6.88 -21.12 16.79
CA ASP A 273 7.98 -22.09 16.61
C ASP A 273 8.20 -22.50 15.14
N GLN A 274 7.32 -22.07 14.24
CA GLN A 274 7.39 -22.29 12.80
C GLN A 274 7.81 -21.02 12.05
N GLY A 275 8.16 -19.94 12.75
CA GLY A 275 8.55 -18.66 12.16
C GLY A 275 7.38 -17.85 11.59
N ARG A 276 6.14 -18.21 11.92
CA ARG A 276 4.95 -17.46 11.51
C ARG A 276 4.61 -16.40 12.55
N LEU A 277 4.04 -15.29 12.11
CA LEU A 277 3.54 -14.25 12.99
C LEU A 277 2.17 -14.64 13.55
N ALA A 278 2.13 -15.06 14.81
CA ALA A 278 0.89 -15.21 15.55
C ALA A 278 0.36 -13.81 15.92
N ALA A 279 -0.65 -13.36 15.19
CA ALA A 279 -1.16 -12.00 15.26
C ALA A 279 -1.95 -11.76 16.55
N ASP A 280 -1.50 -10.80 17.33
CA ASP A 280 -2.26 -10.23 18.45
C ASP A 280 -3.21 -9.14 17.93
N LYS A 281 -2.77 -8.37 16.91
CA LYS A 281 -3.56 -7.31 16.28
C LYS A 281 -3.34 -7.24 14.77
N VAL A 282 -4.41 -6.97 14.02
CA VAL A 282 -4.38 -6.67 12.59
C VAL A 282 -5.05 -5.32 12.37
N SER A 283 -4.29 -4.34 11.91
CA SER A 283 -4.77 -2.99 11.61
C SER A 283 -4.83 -2.79 10.10
N PHE A 284 -6.00 -2.51 9.54
CA PHE A 284 -6.13 -2.21 8.11
C PHE A 284 -5.57 -0.81 7.83
N ARG A 285 -4.75 -0.72 6.78
CA ARG A 285 -4.00 0.49 6.41
C ARG A 285 -4.52 1.14 5.12
N GLU A 286 -5.58 0.59 4.52
CA GLU A 286 -6.23 1.17 3.35
C GLU A 286 -6.85 2.54 3.67
N SER A 287 -6.47 3.52 2.87
CA SER A 287 -7.07 4.84 2.91
C SER A 287 -8.29 4.89 1.98
N VAL A 288 -9.45 5.03 2.59
CA VAL A 288 -10.69 5.33 1.86
C VAL A 288 -10.61 6.75 1.36
N ARG A 289 -11.04 6.94 0.12
CA ARG A 289 -11.39 8.26 -0.41
C ARG A 289 -12.85 8.23 -0.80
N LEU A 290 -13.61 9.22 -0.36
CA LEU A 290 -14.94 9.43 -0.90
C LEU A 290 -15.19 10.89 -1.21
N GLU A 291 -16.09 11.11 -2.16
CA GLU A 291 -16.64 12.40 -2.47
C GLU A 291 -18.17 12.27 -2.60
N ALA A 292 -18.90 12.86 -1.66
CA ALA A 292 -20.33 12.65 -1.52
C ALA A 292 -21.03 13.88 -0.95
N ASP A 293 -22.35 13.92 -1.11
CA ASP A 293 -23.19 14.89 -0.41
C ASP A 293 -23.54 14.34 0.98
N VAL A 294 -23.54 15.22 1.99
CA VAL A 294 -24.04 14.89 3.33
C VAL A 294 -25.52 14.52 3.27
N ASP A 295 -25.90 13.39 3.87
CA ASP A 295 -27.28 12.93 3.90
C ASP A 295 -28.20 13.90 4.66
N ALA A 296 -29.51 13.78 4.44
CA ALA A 296 -30.50 14.54 5.20
C ALA A 296 -30.46 14.15 6.69
N GLY A 297 -30.22 15.13 7.57
CA GLY A 297 -30.00 14.91 8.99
C GLY A 297 -28.69 14.19 9.32
N GLY A 298 -27.74 14.12 8.38
CA GLY A 298 -26.54 13.32 8.50
C GLY A 298 -25.47 13.90 9.43
N VAL A 299 -25.55 15.18 9.82
CA VAL A 299 -24.56 15.82 10.71
C VAL A 299 -24.96 15.67 12.18
N ASP A 300 -24.17 14.91 12.95
CA ASP A 300 -24.25 14.87 14.41
C ASP A 300 -22.95 15.42 15.02
N ALA A 301 -22.95 16.73 15.28
CA ALA A 301 -21.82 17.41 15.88
C ALA A 301 -21.55 17.00 17.34
N THR A 302 -22.50 16.35 18.03
CA THR A 302 -22.32 15.89 19.41
C THR A 302 -21.66 14.52 19.44
N ALA A 303 -22.08 13.61 18.55
CA ALA A 303 -21.45 12.32 18.35
C ALA A 303 -20.11 12.42 17.57
N GLY A 304 -19.90 13.53 16.86
CA GLY A 304 -18.72 13.71 16.01
C GLY A 304 -18.84 12.95 14.70
N THR A 305 -20.02 12.86 14.10
CA THR A 305 -20.25 12.04 12.90
C THR A 305 -20.97 12.79 11.78
N VAL A 306 -20.73 12.35 10.54
CA VAL A 306 -21.43 12.77 9.32
C VAL A 306 -21.83 11.52 8.54
N SER A 307 -23.09 11.40 8.10
CA SER A 307 -23.49 10.32 7.19
C SER A 307 -23.52 10.77 5.73
N VAL A 308 -23.10 9.88 4.84
CA VAL A 308 -23.11 10.03 3.37
C VAL A 308 -23.63 8.74 2.73
N PHE A 309 -23.92 8.78 1.43
CA PHE A 309 -24.37 7.60 0.66
C PHE A 309 -25.53 6.83 1.32
N GLY A 310 -26.47 7.55 1.94
CA GLY A 310 -27.65 6.94 2.53
C GLY A 310 -27.40 6.10 3.77
N GLY A 311 -26.28 6.33 4.49
CA GLY A 311 -26.03 5.70 5.79
C GLY A 311 -24.57 5.37 6.11
N LEU A 312 -23.63 5.52 5.18
CA LEU A 312 -22.21 5.34 5.48
C LEU A 312 -21.75 6.44 6.44
N THR A 313 -21.29 6.04 7.62
CA THR A 313 -20.95 6.97 8.70
C THR A 313 -19.47 7.33 8.65
N VAL A 314 -19.19 8.63 8.68
CA VAL A 314 -17.86 9.23 8.80
C VAL A 314 -17.70 9.78 10.21
N VAL A 315 -16.73 9.26 10.96
CA VAL A 315 -16.35 9.70 12.30
C VAL A 315 -15.28 10.78 12.21
N VAL A 316 -15.53 11.91 12.86
CA VAL A 316 -14.66 13.09 12.91
C VAL A 316 -14.20 13.29 14.35
N THR A 317 -12.89 13.32 14.55
CA THR A 317 -12.27 13.47 15.86
C THR A 317 -11.46 14.76 15.96
N ALA A 318 -10.83 15.00 17.12
CA ALA A 318 -9.91 16.13 17.28
C ALA A 318 -8.65 16.01 16.40
N ALA A 319 -8.33 14.82 15.88
CA ALA A 319 -7.21 14.59 14.97
C ALA A 319 -7.58 14.78 13.50
N THR A 320 -8.87 14.90 13.16
CA THR A 320 -9.33 15.09 11.79
C THR A 320 -8.99 16.50 11.31
N GLU A 321 -8.29 16.59 10.18
CA GLU A 321 -8.09 17.87 9.50
C GLU A 321 -9.39 18.33 8.83
N LEU A 322 -9.96 19.42 9.32
CA LEU A 322 -11.18 20.03 8.78
C LEU A 322 -10.84 21.23 7.89
N ARG A 323 -11.26 21.18 6.63
CA ARG A 323 -11.05 22.26 5.65
C ARG A 323 -12.36 22.68 4.98
N ASP A 324 -12.47 23.97 4.68
CA ASP A 324 -13.56 24.49 3.85
C ASP A 324 -12.99 25.15 2.61
N GLN A 325 -12.99 24.43 1.49
CA GLN A 325 -12.60 25.01 0.21
C GLN A 325 -13.74 25.72 -0.51
N ARG A 326 -15.00 25.50 -0.10
CA ARG A 326 -16.16 26.17 -0.67
C ARG A 326 -16.23 27.63 -0.29
N ASP A 327 -16.29 27.90 1.01
CA ASP A 327 -16.56 29.24 1.55
C ASP A 327 -15.35 29.85 2.29
N LYS A 328 -14.26 29.07 2.46
CA LYS A 328 -13.03 29.47 3.17
C LYS A 328 -13.30 29.93 4.60
N VAL A 329 -14.23 29.26 5.29
CA VAL A 329 -14.58 29.55 6.70
C VAL A 329 -13.45 29.11 7.63
N GLU A 330 -13.06 29.99 8.56
CA GLU A 330 -12.08 29.69 9.62
C GLU A 330 -12.57 30.29 10.97
N PRO A 331 -12.68 29.49 12.06
CA PRO A 331 -12.47 28.05 12.10
C PRO A 331 -13.64 27.28 11.45
N PHE A 332 -13.31 26.31 10.60
CA PHE A 332 -14.27 25.34 10.09
C PHE A 332 -14.44 24.20 11.09
N THR A 333 -15.68 23.85 11.42
CA THR A 333 -16.00 22.78 12.39
C THR A 333 -17.04 21.85 11.81
N LEU A 334 -17.25 20.68 12.42
CA LEU A 334 -18.29 19.75 12.00
C LEU A 334 -19.70 20.39 11.97
N ALA A 335 -19.99 21.25 12.94
CA ALA A 335 -21.25 22.00 13.00
C ALA A 335 -21.42 23.07 11.89
N SER A 336 -20.37 23.31 11.10
CA SER A 336 -20.41 24.20 9.93
C SER A 336 -20.96 23.51 8.69
N LEU A 337 -21.07 22.17 8.69
CA LEU A 337 -21.71 21.40 7.62
C LEU A 337 -23.23 21.41 7.75
N THR A 338 -23.90 21.33 6.60
CA THR A 338 -25.35 21.14 6.50
C THR A 338 -25.69 20.01 5.54
N ASP A 339 -26.92 19.48 5.64
CA ASP A 339 -27.46 18.53 4.68
C ASP A 339 -27.21 18.99 3.23
N GLY A 340 -26.73 18.07 2.39
CA GLY A 340 -26.38 18.34 1.00
C GLY A 340 -25.07 19.11 0.79
N ASP A 341 -24.31 19.44 1.84
CA ASP A 341 -22.95 19.93 1.64
C ASP A 341 -22.10 18.83 0.97
N ARG A 342 -21.35 19.23 -0.04
CA ARG A 342 -20.40 18.36 -0.71
C ARG A 342 -19.15 18.19 0.13
N VAL A 343 -18.77 16.96 0.44
CA VAL A 343 -17.56 16.64 1.21
C VAL A 343 -16.65 15.68 0.45
N GLU A 344 -15.35 15.96 0.48
CA GLU A 344 -14.30 14.99 0.20
C GLU A 344 -13.76 14.50 1.55
N VAL A 345 -13.75 13.19 1.75
CA VAL A 345 -13.20 12.56 2.95
C VAL A 345 -12.06 11.65 2.56
N ARG A 346 -10.98 11.75 3.35
CA ARG A 346 -9.94 10.73 3.41
C ARG A 346 -9.93 10.15 4.81
N GLY A 347 -9.94 8.83 4.90
CA GLY A 347 -10.03 8.18 6.20
C GLY A 347 -9.61 6.73 6.15
N LEU A 348 -9.66 6.11 7.32
CA LEU A 348 -9.48 4.68 7.49
C LEU A 348 -10.86 4.06 7.68
N VAL A 349 -11.09 2.89 7.12
CA VAL A 349 -12.27 2.08 7.48
C VAL A 349 -12.19 1.76 8.97
N GLN A 350 -13.29 1.56 9.66
CA GLN A 350 -13.33 0.93 10.99
C GLN A 350 -14.65 0.18 11.17
N GLU A 351 -14.69 -0.78 12.08
CA GLU A 351 -15.94 -1.48 12.41
C GLU A 351 -16.78 -0.63 13.37
N GLY A 352 -17.96 -0.21 12.90
CA GLY A 352 -18.97 0.47 13.71
C GLY A 352 -20.08 -0.45 14.18
N ALA A 353 -20.98 0.09 15.01
CA ALA A 353 -22.07 -0.69 15.60
C ALA A 353 -23.10 -1.22 14.59
N SER A 354 -23.15 -0.66 13.38
CA SER A 354 -24.14 -0.99 12.34
C SER A 354 -23.52 -1.37 10.99
N GLY A 355 -22.20 -1.59 10.93
CA GLY A 355 -21.45 -1.82 9.70
C GLY A 355 -20.16 -1.01 9.65
N PRO A 356 -19.48 -0.94 8.49
CA PRO A 356 -18.27 -0.14 8.34
C PRO A 356 -18.55 1.35 8.54
N GLU A 357 -17.63 2.03 9.22
CA GLU A 357 -17.56 3.48 9.36
C GLU A 357 -16.20 3.97 8.83
N ILE A 358 -16.05 5.27 8.64
CA ILE A 358 -14.80 5.89 8.20
C ILE A 358 -14.28 6.83 9.27
N LEU A 359 -13.14 6.51 9.88
CA LEU A 359 -12.41 7.47 10.70
C LEU A 359 -11.73 8.50 9.79
N ALA A 360 -12.25 9.73 9.75
CA ALA A 360 -11.71 10.78 8.90
C ALA A 360 -10.34 11.26 9.38
N LEU A 361 -9.34 11.15 8.52
CA LEU A 361 -8.05 11.85 8.66
C LEU A 361 -8.17 13.28 8.13
N ARG A 362 -8.95 13.46 7.06
CA ARG A 362 -9.30 14.77 6.50
C ARG A 362 -10.76 14.76 6.05
N LEU A 363 -11.49 15.81 6.40
CA LEU A 363 -12.79 16.11 5.81
C LEU A 363 -12.75 17.53 5.26
N GLU A 364 -13.05 17.65 3.97
CA GLU A 364 -13.03 18.92 3.27
C GLU A 364 -14.38 19.23 2.63
N ARG A 365 -14.97 20.38 2.94
CA ARG A 365 -16.15 20.88 2.22
C ARG A 365 -15.74 21.47 0.87
N ARG A 366 -16.33 20.95 -0.20
CA ARG A 366 -16.09 21.34 -1.60
C ARG A 366 -17.29 22.10 -2.19
N GLN A 367 -17.12 22.61 -3.41
CA GLN A 367 -18.22 23.14 -4.20
C GLN A 367 -19.20 22.02 -4.56
N ALA A 368 -20.48 22.35 -4.71
CA ALA A 368 -21.48 21.35 -5.10
C ALA A 368 -21.19 20.82 -6.52
N GLU A 369 -21.16 19.50 -6.65
CA GLU A 369 -21.06 18.77 -7.93
C GLU A 369 -22.07 17.62 -7.92
N THR A 370 -22.43 17.13 -9.12
CA THR A 370 -23.39 16.01 -9.22
C THR A 370 -22.72 14.65 -9.07
N ARG A 371 -21.49 14.53 -9.57
CA ARG A 371 -20.71 13.29 -9.58
C ARG A 371 -20.48 12.78 -8.17
N VAL A 372 -20.15 11.53 -7.95
CA VAL A 372 -19.73 11.03 -6.62
C VAL A 372 -18.53 10.13 -6.83
N ALA A 373 -17.67 10.02 -5.83
CA ALA A 373 -16.54 9.10 -5.86
C ALA A 373 -16.55 8.24 -4.60
N LEU A 374 -16.24 6.96 -4.76
CA LEU A 374 -16.02 6.04 -3.64
C LEU A 374 -14.87 5.10 -3.99
N ARG A 375 -13.78 5.26 -3.26
CA ARG A 375 -12.62 4.38 -3.27
C ARG A 375 -12.53 3.63 -1.96
N GLY A 376 -12.54 2.31 -2.01
CA GLY A 376 -12.39 1.46 -0.84
C GLY A 376 -12.46 -0.02 -1.17
N PRO A 377 -12.23 -0.89 -0.17
CA PRO A 377 -12.30 -2.33 -0.35
C PRO A 377 -13.71 -2.79 -0.69
N VAL A 378 -13.78 -3.77 -1.60
CA VAL A 378 -15.02 -4.47 -1.93
C VAL A 378 -15.44 -5.36 -0.76
N ASP A 379 -16.72 -5.28 -0.38
CA ASP A 379 -17.28 -6.08 0.70
C ASP A 379 -17.22 -7.57 0.32
N PRO A 380 -16.73 -8.46 1.21
CA PRO A 380 -16.60 -9.88 0.94
C PRO A 380 -17.93 -10.54 0.57
N GLY A 381 -17.92 -11.33 -0.51
CA GLY A 381 -19.08 -12.04 -1.04
C GLY A 381 -20.15 -11.12 -1.65
N SER A 382 -19.87 -9.84 -1.84
CA SER A 382 -20.82 -8.87 -2.40
C SER A 382 -20.83 -8.85 -3.93
N VAL A 383 -19.82 -9.40 -4.59
CA VAL A 383 -19.68 -9.38 -6.04
C VAL A 383 -20.77 -10.24 -6.70
N ASP A 384 -21.63 -9.60 -7.49
CA ASP A 384 -22.65 -10.22 -8.35
C ASP A 384 -22.30 -9.96 -9.82
N PRO A 385 -21.57 -10.87 -10.48
CA PRO A 385 -21.19 -10.70 -11.87
C PRO A 385 -22.37 -10.70 -12.84
N ALA A 386 -23.46 -11.41 -12.51
CA ALA A 386 -24.64 -11.50 -13.37
C ALA A 386 -25.46 -10.21 -13.34
N GLY A 387 -25.50 -9.55 -12.18
CA GLY A 387 -26.14 -8.26 -11.98
C GLY A 387 -25.25 -7.05 -12.29
N ALA A 388 -23.93 -7.27 -12.50
CA ALA A 388 -22.92 -6.21 -12.56
C ALA A 388 -22.97 -5.30 -11.32
N ARG A 389 -22.99 -5.91 -10.14
CA ARG A 389 -23.13 -5.21 -8.86
C ARG A 389 -22.10 -5.71 -7.86
N LEU A 390 -21.74 -4.83 -6.95
CA LEU A 390 -20.95 -5.14 -5.76
C LEU A 390 -21.26 -4.13 -4.67
N THR A 391 -20.65 -4.30 -3.50
CA THR A 391 -20.75 -3.35 -2.40
C THR A 391 -19.35 -2.90 -1.99
N ILE A 392 -19.16 -1.60 -1.75
CA ILE A 392 -17.92 -1.03 -1.22
C ILE A 392 -18.29 -0.33 0.10
N LEU A 393 -17.75 -0.78 1.22
CA LEU A 393 -18.02 -0.21 2.54
C LEU A 393 -19.51 -0.13 2.87
N GLY A 394 -20.27 -1.19 2.57
CA GLY A 394 -21.72 -1.22 2.76
C GLY A 394 -22.52 -0.38 1.76
N VAL A 395 -21.86 0.35 0.84
CA VAL A 395 -22.52 1.13 -0.22
C VAL A 395 -22.68 0.28 -1.47
N ALA A 396 -23.92 0.07 -1.90
CA ALA A 396 -24.19 -0.67 -3.13
C ALA A 396 -23.71 0.12 -4.36
N VAL A 397 -23.08 -0.57 -5.30
CA VAL A 397 -22.60 -0.01 -6.57
C VAL A 397 -23.21 -0.78 -7.74
N ASP A 398 -23.84 -0.06 -8.67
CA ASP A 398 -24.31 -0.60 -9.95
C ASP A 398 -23.31 -0.22 -11.05
N LEU A 399 -22.66 -1.24 -11.62
CA LEU A 399 -21.63 -1.12 -12.64
C LEU A 399 -22.18 -1.38 -14.05
N GLY A 400 -23.48 -1.62 -14.22
CA GLY A 400 -24.06 -2.05 -15.49
C GLY A 400 -23.86 -1.07 -16.66
N GLY A 401 -23.57 0.21 -16.36
CA GLY A 401 -23.21 1.24 -17.33
C GLY A 401 -21.78 1.77 -17.20
N ALA A 402 -20.97 1.20 -16.31
CA ALA A 402 -19.63 1.69 -16.03
C ALA A 402 -18.63 1.30 -17.12
N SER A 403 -17.68 2.20 -17.38
CA SER A 403 -16.52 1.95 -18.22
C SER A 403 -15.38 1.39 -17.36
N PRO A 404 -14.94 0.14 -17.58
CA PRO A 404 -13.76 -0.42 -16.92
C PRO A 404 -12.46 0.16 -17.53
N PRO A 405 -11.28 -0.11 -16.94
CA PRO A 405 -10.00 0.34 -17.47
C PRO A 405 -9.74 -0.19 -18.89
N GLU A 406 -8.93 0.54 -19.67
CA GLU A 406 -8.61 0.13 -21.03
C GLU A 406 -7.98 -1.27 -21.07
N GLY A 407 -8.49 -2.15 -21.92
CA GLY A 407 -8.01 -3.54 -22.02
C GLY A 407 -8.67 -4.54 -21.08
N LEU A 408 -9.51 -4.10 -20.15
CA LEU A 408 -10.34 -4.96 -19.29
C LEU A 408 -11.80 -4.92 -19.71
N THR A 409 -12.45 -6.09 -19.73
CA THR A 409 -13.92 -6.15 -19.74
C THR A 409 -14.46 -6.02 -18.32
N LEU A 410 -15.69 -5.53 -18.17
CA LEU A 410 -16.33 -5.45 -16.86
C LEU A 410 -16.42 -6.81 -16.16
N GLN A 411 -16.64 -7.89 -16.91
CA GLN A 411 -16.62 -9.25 -16.36
C GLN A 411 -15.25 -9.60 -15.78
N GLN A 412 -14.17 -9.32 -16.51
CA GLN A 412 -12.81 -9.57 -16.05
C GLN A 412 -12.43 -8.72 -14.84
N LEU A 413 -12.96 -7.50 -14.73
CA LEU A 413 -12.80 -6.68 -13.54
C LEU A 413 -13.53 -7.32 -12.34
N LEU A 414 -14.79 -7.72 -12.53
CA LEU A 414 -15.59 -8.37 -11.48
C LEU A 414 -14.99 -9.70 -11.01
N ASP A 415 -14.38 -10.46 -11.91
CA ASP A 415 -13.66 -11.70 -11.57
C ASP A 415 -12.44 -11.45 -10.65
N ARG A 416 -11.93 -10.20 -10.60
CA ARG A 416 -10.80 -9.75 -9.76
C ARG A 416 -11.21 -8.87 -8.59
N ALA A 417 -12.47 -8.43 -8.54
CA ALA A 417 -12.93 -7.43 -7.57
C ALA A 417 -13.04 -7.98 -6.14
N GLU A 418 -13.13 -9.30 -5.97
CA GLU A 418 -13.28 -9.92 -4.65
C GLU A 418 -12.01 -9.68 -3.81
N GLY A 419 -12.14 -8.91 -2.73
CA GLY A 419 -11.03 -8.54 -1.84
C GLY A 419 -10.11 -7.43 -2.36
N ALA A 420 -10.40 -6.88 -3.55
CA ALA A 420 -9.65 -5.75 -4.10
C ALA A 420 -10.18 -4.40 -3.56
N THR A 421 -9.35 -3.36 -3.67
CA THR A 421 -9.80 -1.98 -3.59
C THR A 421 -10.26 -1.52 -4.98
N LEU A 422 -11.42 -0.86 -5.03
CA LEU A 422 -11.91 -0.24 -6.26
C LEU A 422 -12.01 1.26 -6.05
N ASP A 423 -11.72 2.03 -7.11
CA ASP A 423 -12.15 3.43 -7.23
C ASP A 423 -13.35 3.51 -8.18
N VAL A 424 -14.45 4.10 -7.71
CA VAL A 424 -15.70 4.23 -8.44
C VAL A 424 -16.05 5.69 -8.57
N ASP A 425 -16.09 6.18 -9.82
CA ASP A 425 -16.62 7.49 -10.18
C ASP A 425 -18.04 7.33 -10.76
N GLY A 426 -19.02 7.95 -10.10
CA GLY A 426 -20.44 7.90 -10.45
C GLY A 426 -21.03 9.25 -10.85
N ASP A 427 -22.18 9.24 -11.53
CA ASP A 427 -22.86 10.47 -11.96
C ASP A 427 -23.66 11.15 -10.83
N ARG A 428 -24.24 10.34 -9.92
CA ARG A 428 -24.89 10.73 -8.65
C ARG A 428 -25.22 9.48 -7.82
N PHE A 429 -25.25 9.60 -6.50
CA PHE A 429 -25.90 8.61 -5.63
C PHE A 429 -27.43 8.63 -5.80
N ASP A 430 -28.04 7.49 -6.19
CA ASP A 430 -29.49 7.34 -6.25
C ASP A 430 -30.02 7.08 -4.84
N THR A 431 -30.57 8.13 -4.22
CA THR A 431 -31.10 8.07 -2.85
C THR A 431 -32.36 7.21 -2.72
N ALA A 432 -33.09 6.92 -3.81
CA ALA A 432 -34.27 6.08 -3.76
C ALA A 432 -33.91 4.59 -3.82
N ALA A 433 -32.84 4.25 -4.53
CA ALA A 433 -32.32 2.89 -4.65
C ALA A 433 -31.15 2.60 -3.69
N SER A 434 -30.63 3.62 -2.98
CA SER A 434 -29.45 3.56 -2.11
C SER A 434 -28.24 2.95 -2.82
N VAL A 435 -27.96 3.43 -4.04
CA VAL A 435 -26.92 2.86 -4.92
C VAL A 435 -26.12 3.95 -5.62
N ILE A 436 -24.81 3.76 -5.76
CA ILE A 436 -23.98 4.54 -6.69
C ILE A 436 -24.18 3.94 -8.09
N VAL A 437 -24.64 4.76 -9.03
CA VAL A 437 -24.62 4.39 -10.46
C VAL A 437 -23.28 4.80 -11.02
N ALA A 438 -22.41 3.81 -11.23
CA ALA A 438 -21.04 4.04 -11.65
C ALA A 438 -20.97 4.41 -13.15
N ARG A 439 -20.10 5.36 -13.46
CA ARG A 439 -19.74 5.75 -14.82
C ARG A 439 -18.39 5.16 -15.22
N GLU A 440 -17.45 5.17 -14.30
CA GLU A 440 -16.11 4.63 -14.42
C GLU A 440 -15.82 3.80 -13.17
N VAL A 441 -15.05 2.73 -13.36
CA VAL A 441 -14.60 1.86 -12.28
C VAL A 441 -13.19 1.43 -12.59
N GLU A 442 -12.32 1.50 -11.60
CA GLU A 442 -10.92 1.10 -11.71
C GLU A 442 -10.59 0.13 -10.58
N LEU A 443 -9.83 -0.92 -10.91
CA LEU A 443 -9.11 -1.67 -9.90
C LEU A 443 -7.95 -0.82 -9.48
N ASP A 444 -7.90 -0.55 -8.18
CA ASP A 444 -6.77 0.10 -7.58
C ASP A 444 -5.84 -1.04 -7.15
N ASP A 445 -4.99 -1.44 -8.11
CA ASP A 445 -4.02 -2.53 -7.95
C ASP A 445 -2.91 -2.13 -6.99
#